data_AF-A0A928G263-F1
#
_entry.id   AF-A0A928G263-F1
#
_cell.length_a   1.000
_cell.length_b   1.000
_cell.length_c   1.000
_cell.angle_alpha   90.00
_cell.angle_beta   90.00
_cell.angle_gamma   90.00
#
_symmetry.space_group_name_H-M   'P 1'
#
loop_
_entity.id
_entity.type
_entity.pdbx_description
1 polymer ?
#
loop_
_entity_poly.entity_id
_entity_poly.type
_entity_poly.pdbx_seq_one_letter_code
_entity_poly.pdbx_strand_id
1 'polypeptide(L)'
;MGKLIKYLSPILIAVSVALVFWCVFTTPEVPTVENATAVSSLLMWGYAIAAVAIVIAVLAAIWDLIQKPEGIKGTLFAGVAIIAIIVGAYFIANGHDYQILDIGNQTNFERGETVIADTSILVAYVAGAGAIISAIYSAISDALK
;
A
#
# COMPACT_ATOMS: atom_id res chain seq x y z
N MET A 1 -21.44 -3.47 -2.79
CA MET A 1 -20.11 -2.87 -3.10
C MET A 1 -20.15 -1.74 -4.13
N GLY A 2 -20.76 -1.91 -5.31
CA GLY A 2 -20.69 -0.93 -6.39
C GLY A 2 -21.15 0.50 -6.04
N LYS A 3 -22.21 0.66 -5.22
CA LYS A 3 -22.66 1.99 -4.78
C LYS A 3 -21.67 2.64 -3.80
N LEU A 4 -21.13 1.88 -2.84
CA LEU A 4 -20.18 2.37 -1.85
C LEU A 4 -18.90 2.91 -2.51
N ILE A 5 -18.30 2.12 -3.41
CA ILE A 5 -17.07 2.54 -4.12
C ILE A 5 -17.34 3.75 -5.03
N LYS A 6 -18.49 3.77 -5.71
CA LYS A 6 -18.87 4.87 -6.62
C LYS A 6 -18.98 6.23 -5.91
N TYR A 7 -19.44 6.26 -4.66
CA TYR A 7 -19.56 7.51 -3.89
C TYR A 7 -18.34 7.81 -3.02
N LEU A 8 -17.67 6.79 -2.49
CA LEU A 8 -16.49 6.96 -1.65
C LEU A 8 -15.26 7.40 -2.45
N SER A 9 -15.03 6.79 -3.61
CA SER A 9 -13.85 7.08 -4.45
C SER A 9 -13.71 8.56 -4.84
N PRO A 10 -14.74 9.26 -5.37
CA PRO A 10 -14.61 10.68 -5.71
C PRO A 10 -14.36 11.56 -4.49
N ILE A 11 -14.89 11.21 -3.31
CA ILE A 11 -14.64 11.93 -2.06
C ILE A 11 -13.18 11.79 -1.65
N LEU A 12 -12.64 10.56 -1.66
CA LEU A 12 -11.23 10.31 -1.34
C LEU A 12 -10.29 11.05 -2.30
N ILE A 13 -10.63 11.08 -3.59
CA ILE A 13 -9.87 11.84 -4.59
C ILE A 13 -9.94 13.34 -4.31
N ALA A 14 -11.14 13.89 -4.06
CA ALA A 14 -11.32 15.31 -3.80
C ALA A 14 -10.50 15.80 -2.60
N VAL A 15 -10.51 15.06 -1.49
CA VAL A 15 -9.72 15.39 -0.29
C VAL A 15 -8.22 15.26 -0.58
N SER A 16 -7.80 14.23 -1.31
CA SER A 16 -6.39 14.04 -1.69
C SER A 16 -5.88 15.19 -2.55
N VAL A 17 -6.65 15.59 -3.55
CA VAL A 17 -6.33 16.72 -4.43
C VAL A 17 -6.24 18.02 -3.62
N ALA A 18 -7.20 18.28 -2.73
CA ALA A 18 -7.18 19.46 -1.88
C ALA A 18 -5.93 19.53 -0.99
N LEU A 19 -5.53 18.41 -0.38
CA LEU A 19 -4.35 18.34 0.49
C LEU A 19 -3.03 18.46 -0.29
N VAL A 20 -2.95 17.89 -1.49
CA VAL A 20 -1.78 18.05 -2.37
C VAL A 20 -1.64 19.51 -2.78
N PHE A 21 -2.73 20.16 -3.23
CA PHE A 21 -2.70 21.58 -3.56
C PHE A 21 -2.30 22.42 -2.35
N TRP A 22 -2.87 22.14 -1.18
CA TRP A 22 -2.49 22.84 0.04
C TRP A 22 -0.99 22.68 0.34
N CYS A 23 -0.43 21.46 0.27
CA CYS A 23 1.00 21.24 0.45
C CYS A 23 1.83 22.07 -0.54
N VAL A 24 1.54 21.98 -1.84
CA VAL A 24 2.29 22.70 -2.89
C VAL A 24 2.30 24.22 -2.65
N PHE A 25 1.21 24.79 -2.15
CA PHE A 25 1.11 26.25 -1.92
C PHE A 25 1.62 26.70 -0.54
N THR A 26 1.89 25.79 0.39
CA THR A 26 2.27 26.15 1.77
C THR A 26 3.63 25.64 2.22
N THR A 27 4.27 24.76 1.45
CA THR A 27 5.66 24.38 1.68
C THR A 27 6.61 25.28 0.89
N PRO A 28 7.36 26.20 1.54
CA PRO A 28 8.43 26.93 0.88
C PRO A 28 9.58 26.01 0.47
N GLU A 29 10.42 26.47 -0.45
CA GLU A 29 11.53 25.72 -1.06
C GLU A 29 12.54 25.18 -0.02
N VAL A 30 12.66 25.85 1.13
CA VAL A 30 13.36 25.35 2.33
C VAL A 30 12.33 25.12 3.44
N PRO A 31 12.03 23.86 3.80
CA PRO A 31 11.04 23.57 4.83
C PRO A 31 11.51 24.04 6.20
N THR A 32 10.69 24.86 6.87
CA THR A 32 10.85 25.23 8.28
C THR A 32 9.97 24.35 9.16
N VAL A 33 10.26 24.27 10.47
CA VAL A 33 9.51 23.44 11.44
C VAL A 33 8.01 23.77 11.44
N GLU A 34 7.64 25.02 11.12
CA GLU A 34 6.26 25.49 11.02
C GLU A 34 5.52 24.92 9.77
N ASN A 35 6.24 24.74 8.65
CA ASN A 35 5.70 24.25 7.38
C ASN A 35 5.78 22.72 7.23
N ALA A 36 6.42 22.02 8.17
CA ALA A 36 6.38 20.56 8.27
C ALA A 36 4.95 20.02 8.53
N THR A 37 4.04 20.89 8.98
CA THR A 37 2.63 20.55 9.26
C THR A 37 1.85 20.12 8.02
N ALA A 38 2.06 20.76 6.87
CA ALA A 38 1.37 20.39 5.62
C ALA A 38 1.80 19.01 5.12
N VAL A 39 3.11 18.75 5.06
CA VAL A 39 3.68 17.45 4.68
C VAL A 39 3.24 16.35 5.65
N SER A 40 3.29 16.63 6.96
CA SER A 40 2.81 15.69 7.99
C SER A 40 1.31 15.40 7.87
N SER A 41 0.50 16.38 7.46
CA SER A 41 -0.94 16.20 7.26
C SER A 41 -1.26 15.36 6.02
N LEU A 42 -0.53 15.56 4.91
CA LEU A 42 -0.65 14.73 3.72
C LEU A 42 -0.23 13.28 4.01
N LEU A 43 0.83 13.09 4.79
CA LEU A 43 1.28 11.76 5.21
C LEU A 43 0.24 11.06 6.09
N MET A 44 -0.34 11.78 7.06
CA MET A 44 -1.42 11.28 7.92
C MET A 44 -2.66 10.90 7.10
N TRP A 45 -3.02 11.71 6.11
CA TRP A 45 -4.11 11.41 5.19
C TRP A 45 -3.80 10.17 4.33
N GLY A 46 -2.57 10.02 3.87
CA GLY A 46 -2.10 8.82 3.18
C GLY A 46 -2.31 7.55 4.01
N TYR A 47 -1.95 7.58 5.30
CA TYR A 47 -2.22 6.47 6.22
C TYR A 47 -3.72 6.20 6.40
N ALA A 48 -4.56 7.23 6.46
CA ALA A 48 -6.01 7.08 6.55
C ALA A 48 -6.59 6.39 5.30
N ILE A 49 -6.16 6.79 4.09
CA ILE A 49 -6.59 6.14 2.84
C ILE A 49 -6.11 4.69 2.80
N ALA A 50 -4.86 4.43 3.19
CA ALA A 50 -4.33 3.07 3.23
C ALA A 50 -5.16 2.16 4.16
N ALA A 51 -5.53 2.65 5.35
CA ALA A 51 -6.39 1.92 6.27
C ALA A 51 -7.78 1.63 5.66
N VAL A 52 -8.41 2.62 5.03
CA VAL A 52 -9.69 2.43 4.33
C VAL A 52 -9.57 1.41 3.19
N ALA A 53 -8.48 1.47 2.42
CA ALA A 53 -8.22 0.54 1.32
C ALA A 53 -8.08 -0.91 1.83
N ILE A 54 -7.35 -1.12 2.94
CA ILE A 54 -7.22 -2.43 3.58
C ILE A 54 -8.59 -2.98 3.99
N VAL A 55 -9.41 -2.16 4.67
CA VAL A 55 -10.76 -2.57 5.09
C VAL A 55 -11.62 -2.98 3.89
N ILE A 56 -11.63 -2.17 2.83
CA ILE A 56 -12.41 -2.46 1.63
C ILE A 56 -11.92 -3.73 0.93
N ALA A 57 -10.61 -3.93 0.83
CA ALA A 57 -10.02 -5.12 0.22
C ALA A 57 -10.40 -6.40 0.99
N VAL A 58 -10.37 -6.36 2.32
CA VAL A 58 -10.78 -7.49 3.17
C VAL A 58 -12.28 -7.78 2.99
N LEU A 59 -13.13 -6.75 3.04
CA LEU A 59 -14.57 -6.91 2.84
C LEU A 59 -14.89 -7.45 1.45
N ALA A 60 -14.17 -7.02 0.42
CA ALA A 60 -14.32 -7.51 -0.94
C ALA A 60 -13.94 -9.00 -1.05
N ALA A 61 -12.80 -9.39 -0.49
CA ALA A 61 -12.37 -10.78 -0.48
C ALA A 61 -13.37 -11.70 0.25
N ILE A 62 -13.90 -11.26 1.40
CA ILE A 62 -14.93 -11.99 2.14
C ILE A 62 -16.22 -12.12 1.30
N TRP A 63 -16.65 -11.03 0.67
CA TRP A 63 -17.86 -11.01 -0.13
C TRP A 63 -17.76 -11.94 -1.35
N ASP A 64 -16.61 -11.95 -2.03
CA ASP A 64 -16.34 -12.86 -3.15
C ASP A 64 -16.33 -14.33 -2.70
N LEU A 65 -15.79 -14.62 -1.51
CA LEU A 65 -15.80 -15.96 -0.93
C LEU A 65 -17.22 -16.46 -0.63
N ILE A 66 -18.08 -15.57 -0.10
CA ILE A 66 -19.50 -15.89 0.17
C ILE A 66 -20.24 -16.19 -1.12
N GLN A 67 -19.99 -15.43 -2.20
CA GLN A 67 -20.67 -15.64 -3.48
C GLN A 67 -20.17 -16.87 -4.26
N LYS A 68 -18.89 -17.24 -4.12
CA LYS A 68 -18.28 -18.33 -4.87
C LYS A 68 -17.43 -19.23 -3.95
N PRO A 69 -18.06 -20.05 -3.09
CA PRO A 69 -17.36 -20.92 -2.16
C PRO A 69 -16.50 -22.01 -2.84
N GLU A 70 -16.81 -22.35 -4.10
CA GLU A 70 -16.03 -23.28 -4.93
C GLU A 70 -14.58 -22.81 -5.17
N GLY A 71 -14.33 -21.50 -5.03
CA GLY A 71 -13.02 -20.87 -5.19
C GLY A 71 -12.06 -21.00 -3.99
N ILE A 72 -12.48 -21.61 -2.87
CA ILE A 72 -11.68 -21.70 -1.63
C ILE A 72 -10.27 -22.25 -1.87
N LYS A 73 -10.11 -23.24 -2.76
CA LYS A 73 -8.78 -23.82 -3.06
C LYS A 73 -7.86 -22.80 -3.73
N GLY A 74 -8.40 -21.97 -4.62
CA GLY A 74 -7.67 -20.88 -5.28
C GLY A 74 -7.30 -19.76 -4.30
N THR A 75 -8.23 -19.37 -3.43
CA THR A 75 -7.97 -18.38 -2.37
C THR A 75 -6.93 -18.88 -1.36
N LEU A 76 -6.98 -20.15 -0.98
CA LEU A 76 -5.99 -20.76 -0.09
C LEU A 76 -4.60 -20.79 -0.74
N PHE A 77 -4.53 -21.18 -2.02
CA PHE A 77 -3.28 -21.15 -2.78
C PHE A 77 -2.70 -19.74 -2.88
N ALA A 78 -3.53 -18.73 -3.16
CA ALA A 78 -3.13 -17.33 -3.17
C ALA A 78 -2.61 -16.87 -1.80
N GLY A 79 -3.28 -17.26 -0.71
CA GLY A 79 -2.83 -16.96 0.65
C GLY A 79 -1.45 -17.57 0.97
N VAL A 80 -1.24 -18.84 0.61
CA VAL A 80 0.06 -19.51 0.77
C VAL A 80 1.15 -18.83 -0.07
N ALA A 81 0.83 -18.44 -1.30
CA ALA A 81 1.77 -17.73 -2.16
C ALA A 81 2.17 -16.37 -1.57
N ILE A 82 1.23 -15.60 -1.01
CA ILE A 82 1.53 -14.33 -0.32
C ILE A 82 2.42 -14.56 0.89
N ILE A 83 2.14 -15.57 1.72
CA ILE A 83 2.98 -15.92 2.87
C ILE A 83 4.39 -16.29 2.42
N ALA A 84 4.52 -17.10 1.36
CA ALA A 84 5.83 -17.48 0.82
C ALA A 84 6.63 -16.27 0.34
N ILE A 85 5.97 -15.30 -0.32
CA ILE A 85 6.59 -14.04 -0.75
C ILE A 85 7.06 -13.23 0.46
N ILE A 86 6.23 -13.08 1.49
CA ILE A 86 6.58 -12.34 2.72
C ILE A 86 7.78 -12.99 3.41
N VAL A 87 7.77 -14.30 3.57
CA VAL A 87 8.87 -15.05 4.21
C VAL A 87 10.15 -14.92 3.39
N GLY A 88 10.07 -15.07 2.07
CA GLY A 88 11.23 -14.90 1.18
C GLY A 88 11.81 -13.48 1.24
N ALA A 89 10.95 -12.46 1.20
CA ALA A 89 11.34 -11.06 1.35
C ALA A 89 11.99 -10.79 2.70
N TYR A 90 11.47 -11.38 3.78
CA TYR A 90 12.06 -11.25 5.11
C TYR A 90 13.47 -11.85 5.20
N PHE A 91 13.69 -13.03 4.60
CA PHE A 91 15.03 -13.63 4.57
C PHE A 91 16.03 -12.80 3.78
N ILE A 92 15.61 -12.23 2.64
CA ILE A 92 16.44 -11.32 1.85
C ILE A 92 16.78 -10.07 2.65
N ALA A 93 15.76 -9.42 3.24
CA ALA A 93 15.90 -8.23 4.04
C ALA A 93 16.84 -8.45 5.25
N ASN A 94 16.67 -9.55 5.97
CA ASN A 94 17.48 -9.85 7.15
C ASN A 94 18.96 -10.16 6.82
N GLY A 95 19.26 -10.51 5.57
CA GLY A 95 20.61 -10.69 5.05
C GLY A 95 21.34 -9.38 4.70
N HIS A 96 20.61 -8.26 4.63
CA HIS A 96 21.17 -6.93 4.41
C HIS A 96 21.40 -6.21 5.73
N ASP A 97 22.43 -5.36 5.77
CA ASP A 97 22.74 -4.50 6.91
C ASP A 97 22.68 -3.05 6.45
N TYR A 98 21.48 -2.47 6.50
CA TYR A 98 21.23 -1.07 6.17
C TYR A 98 21.18 -0.22 7.44
N GLN A 99 21.88 0.90 7.39
CA GLN A 99 21.80 1.91 8.44
C GLN A 99 20.94 3.06 7.93
N ILE A 100 19.73 3.16 8.46
CA ILE A 100 18.84 4.28 8.19
C ILE A 100 18.92 5.23 9.38
N LEU A 101 19.32 6.47 9.10
CA LEU A 101 19.35 7.55 10.08
C LEU A 101 17.92 7.93 10.47
N ASP A 102 17.63 7.83 11.76
CA ASP A 102 16.47 8.44 12.39
C ASP A 102 16.77 9.92 12.64
N ILE A 103 16.20 10.77 11.77
CA ILE A 103 16.35 12.23 11.82
C ILE A 103 15.80 12.81 13.12
N GLY A 104 14.79 12.16 13.74
CA GLY A 104 14.16 12.62 14.97
C GLY A 104 15.00 12.37 16.22
N ASN A 105 15.68 11.22 16.27
CA ASN A 105 16.47 10.81 17.45
C ASN A 105 17.99 10.95 17.26
N GLN A 106 18.45 11.34 16.07
CA GLN A 106 19.87 11.42 15.68
C GLN A 106 20.65 10.12 15.90
N THR A 107 19.94 9.00 15.86
CA THR A 107 20.48 7.65 15.93
C THR A 107 20.10 6.88 14.67
N ASN A 108 20.56 5.64 14.51
CA ASN A 108 20.01 4.76 13.47
C ASN A 108 18.77 4.05 14.01
N PHE A 109 17.82 3.74 13.12
CA PHE A 109 16.69 2.86 13.45
C PHE A 109 17.17 1.48 13.88
N GLU A 110 16.37 0.80 14.71
CA GLU A 110 16.72 -0.54 15.16
C GLU A 110 16.69 -1.54 13.98
N ARG A 111 17.50 -2.60 14.09
CA ARG A 111 17.58 -3.62 13.04
C ARG A 111 16.22 -4.26 12.74
N GLY A 112 15.37 -4.44 13.74
CA GLY A 112 14.02 -4.98 13.53
C GLY A 112 13.16 -4.09 12.62
N GLU A 113 13.20 -2.78 12.85
CA GLU A 113 12.40 -1.80 12.11
C GLU A 113 12.86 -1.72 10.65
N THR A 114 14.17 -1.68 10.46
CA THR A 114 14.76 -1.59 9.13
C THR A 114 14.50 -2.87 8.32
N VAL A 115 14.52 -4.06 8.95
CA VAL A 115 14.17 -5.35 8.30
C VAL A 115 12.70 -5.41 7.89
N ILE A 116 11.80 -4.91 8.74
CA ILE A 116 10.38 -4.83 8.38
C ILE A 116 10.18 -3.86 7.21
N ALA A 117 10.86 -2.72 7.21
CA ALA A 117 10.79 -1.75 6.13
C ALA A 117 11.26 -2.34 4.79
N ASP A 118 12.43 -2.99 4.76
CA ASP A 118 12.95 -3.60 3.52
C ASP A 118 12.07 -4.79 3.06
N THR A 119 11.58 -5.61 4.00
CA THR A 119 10.61 -6.67 3.68
C THR A 119 9.36 -6.09 3.02
N SER A 120 8.82 -5.00 3.58
CA SER A 120 7.59 -4.38 3.10
C SER A 120 7.72 -3.83 1.68
N ILE A 121 8.88 -3.24 1.34
CA ILE A 121 9.08 -2.68 0.00
C ILE A 121 9.30 -3.77 -1.05
N LEU A 122 10.00 -4.85 -0.69
CA LEU A 122 10.14 -6.05 -1.54
C LEU A 122 8.78 -6.68 -1.83
N VAL A 123 7.95 -6.88 -0.79
CA VAL A 123 6.59 -7.39 -0.95
C VAL A 123 5.75 -6.46 -1.83
N ALA A 124 5.86 -5.14 -1.66
CA ALA A 124 5.16 -4.16 -2.48
C ALA A 124 5.58 -4.22 -3.95
N TYR A 125 6.86 -4.41 -4.25
CA TYR A 125 7.34 -4.57 -5.62
C TYR A 125 6.80 -5.84 -6.29
N VAL A 126 6.85 -6.98 -5.59
CA VAL A 126 6.30 -8.23 -6.13
C VAL A 126 4.78 -8.13 -6.34
N ALA A 127 4.06 -7.57 -5.37
CA ALA A 127 2.62 -7.38 -5.46
C ALA A 127 2.24 -6.43 -6.61
N GLY A 128 2.97 -5.31 -6.75
CA GLY A 128 2.77 -4.34 -7.82
C GLY A 128 3.00 -4.95 -9.20
N ALA A 129 4.10 -5.70 -9.37
CA ALA A 129 4.38 -6.41 -10.62
C ALA A 129 3.29 -7.45 -10.94
N GLY A 130 2.88 -8.24 -9.95
CA GLY A 130 1.79 -9.21 -10.10
C GLY A 130 0.46 -8.57 -10.48
N ALA A 131 0.12 -7.41 -9.89
CA ALA A 131 -1.08 -6.67 -10.22
C ALA A 131 -1.05 -6.14 -11.67
N ILE A 132 0.08 -5.59 -12.12
CA ILE A 132 0.25 -5.11 -13.50
C ILE A 132 0.10 -6.26 -14.50
N ILE A 133 0.79 -7.38 -14.27
CA ILE A 133 0.72 -8.56 -15.14
C ILE A 133 -0.71 -9.10 -15.19
N SER A 134 -1.39 -9.20 -14.05
CA SER A 134 -2.78 -9.65 -13.96
C SER A 134 -3.72 -8.72 -14.74
N ALA A 135 -3.56 -7.41 -14.62
CA ALA A 135 -4.35 -6.43 -15.36
C ALA A 135 -4.16 -6.55 -16.88
N ILE A 136 -2.91 -6.71 -17.33
CA ILE A 136 -2.59 -6.92 -18.76
C ILE A 136 -3.23 -8.22 -19.27
N TYR A 137 -3.07 -9.31 -18.53
CA TYR A 137 -3.67 -10.60 -18.90
C TYR A 137 -5.20 -10.49 -19.00
N SER A 138 -5.84 -9.85 -18.02
CA SER A 138 -7.29 -9.63 -18.04
C SER A 138 -7.71 -8.85 -19.30
N ALA A 139 -7.03 -7.74 -19.60
CA ALA A 139 -7.33 -6.91 -20.75
C ALA A 139 -7.17 -7.67 -22.09
N ILE A 140 -6.11 -8.46 -22.24
CA ILE A 140 -5.89 -9.29 -23.43
C ILE A 140 -6.96 -10.38 -23.54
N SER A 141 -7.26 -11.07 -22.43
CA SER A 141 -8.24 -12.16 -22.43
C SER A 141 -9.65 -11.70 -22.78
N ASP A 142 -10.02 -10.48 -22.40
CA ASP A 142 -11.32 -9.90 -22.76
C ASP A 142 -11.33 -9.37 -24.19
N ALA A 143 -10.20 -8.88 -24.71
CA ALA A 143 -10.09 -8.47 -26.12
C ALA A 143 -10.12 -9.65 -27.11
N LEU A 144 -9.80 -10.86 -26.64
CA LEU A 144 -9.80 -12.09 -27.44
C LEU A 144 -11.12 -12.89 -27.35
N LYS A 145 -12.08 -12.45 -26.53
CA LYS A 145 -13.44 -13.00 -26.46
C LYS A 145 -14.37 -12.26 -27.40
#